data_AF-A0A2T3SLZ6-F1
#
_entry.id   AF-A0A2T3SLZ6-F1
#
_cell.length_a   1.000
_cell.length_b   1.000
_cell.length_c   1.000
_cell.angle_alpha   90.00
_cell.angle_beta   90.00
_cell.angle_gamma   90.00
#
_symmetry.space_group_name_H-M   'P 1'
#
loop_
_entity.id
_entity.type
_entity.pdbx_description
1 polymer ?
#
loop_
_entity_poly.entity_id
_entity_poly.type
_entity_poly.pdbx_seq_one_letter_code
_entity_poly.pdbx_strand_id
1 'polypeptide(L)' 'MSTHKNERRGNPPFQFRLDPELRELMEQAQQQDGDESLAAWIKRILRKELQSRGLEPKN' A
#
# COMPACT_ATOMS: atom_id res chain seq x y z
N MET A 1 -35.85 -9.57 7.36
CA MET A 1 -34.38 -9.53 7.50
C MET A 1 -33.85 -8.63 6.38
N SER A 2 -33.74 -7.33 6.64
CA SER A 2 -33.26 -6.36 5.65
C SER A 2 -31.76 -6.57 5.44
N THR A 3 -31.37 -6.97 4.23
CA THR A 3 -29.98 -7.00 3.79
C THR A 3 -29.53 -5.55 3.59
N HIS A 4 -28.94 -4.96 4.62
CA HIS A 4 -28.17 -3.74 4.45
C HIS A 4 -27.01 -4.05 3.51
N LYS A 5 -27.17 -3.67 2.24
CA LYS A 5 -26.13 -3.63 1.22
C LYS A 5 -25.08 -2.63 1.72
N ASN A 6 -24.09 -3.15 2.43
CA ASN A 6 -23.00 -2.35 2.97
C ASN A 6 -22.15 -1.91 1.77
N GLU A 7 -22.52 -0.79 1.15
CA GLU A 7 -21.66 -0.03 0.24
C GLU A 7 -20.46 0.46 1.06
N ARG A 8 -19.51 -0.45 1.29
CA ARG A 8 -18.24 -0.14 1.94
C ARG A 8 -17.49 0.81 1.01
N ARG A 9 -17.63 2.10 1.29
CA ARG A 9 -16.81 3.19 0.74
C ARG A 9 -15.34 2.87 1.00
N GLY A 10 -14.65 2.31 0.02
CA GLY A 10 -13.21 2.08 0.08
C GLY A 10 -12.74 1.14 -1.02
N ASN A 11 -11.56 1.42 -1.58
CA ASN A 11 -10.91 0.48 -2.48
C ASN A 11 -10.76 -0.89 -1.79
N PRO A 12 -10.95 -2.00 -2.52
CA PRO A 12 -10.81 -3.32 -1.92
C PRO A 12 -9.42 -3.50 -1.30
N PRO A 13 -9.32 -4.10 -0.10
CA PRO A 13 -8.03 -4.33 0.53
C PRO A 13 -7.22 -5.32 -0.31
N PHE A 14 -5.98 -4.95 -0.63
CA PHE A 14 -5.02 -5.87 -1.24
C PHE A 14 -4.30 -6.63 -0.13
N GLN A 15 -4.58 -7.94 -0.01
CA GLN A 15 -3.88 -8.79 0.96
C GLN A 15 -2.51 -9.17 0.40
N PHE A 16 -1.47 -8.81 1.14
CA PHE A 16 -0.08 -9.11 0.79
C PHE A 16 0.52 -10.04 1.83
N ARG A 17 1.02 -11.21 1.39
CA ARG A 17 1.78 -12.11 2.25
C ARG A 17 3.25 -11.74 2.13
N LEU A 18 3.85 -11.42 3.26
CA LEU A 18 5.25 -11.07 3.38
C LEU A 18 5.93 -12.11 4.24
N ASP A 19 7.13 -12.52 3.83
CA ASP A 19 8.05 -13.21 4.73
C ASP A 19 8.37 -12.27 5.91
N PRO A 20 8.47 -12.80 7.15
CA PRO A 20 8.69 -11.97 8.34
C PRO A 20 9.93 -11.08 8.24
N GLU A 21 11.04 -11.62 7.72
CA GLU A 21 12.30 -10.89 7.56
C GLU A 21 12.15 -9.72 6.59
N LEU A 22 11.43 -9.93 5.48
CA LEU A 22 11.16 -8.87 4.52
C LEU A 22 10.31 -7.76 5.17
N ARG A 23 9.31 -8.12 5.97
CA ARG A 23 8.49 -7.15 6.70
C ARG A 23 9.32 -6.29 7.65
N GLU A 24 10.24 -6.88 8.40
CA GLU A 24 11.13 -6.15 9.31
C GLU A 24 12.03 -5.15 8.57
N LEU A 25 12.63 -5.58 7.45
CA LEU A 25 13.45 -4.69 6.62
C LEU A 25 12.64 -3.52 6.06
N MET A 26 11.39 -3.77 5.65
CA MET A 26 10.50 -2.72 5.16
C MET A 26 10.10 -1.74 6.27
N GLU A 27 9.86 -2.22 7.50
CA GLU A 27 9.57 -1.36 8.66
C GLU A 27 10.76 -0.48 9.04
N GLN A 28 11.99 -1.02 8.99
CA GLN A 28 13.21 -0.23 9.20
C GLN A 28 13.38 0.85 8.14
N ALA A 29 13.21 0.51 6.86
CA ALA A 29 13.29 1.47 5.77
C ALA A 29 12.19 2.55 5.89
N GLN A 30 10.97 2.16 6.26
CA GLN A 30 9.87 3.09 6.50
C GLN A 30 10.18 4.09 7.63
N GLN A 31 10.79 3.64 8.72
CA GLN A 31 11.20 4.52 9.82
C GLN A 31 12.33 5.48 9.40
N GLN A 32 13.31 4.99 8.64
CA GLN A 32 14.40 5.83 8.12
C GLN A 32 13.90 6.91 7.16
N ASP A 33 12.92 6.57 6.32
CA ASP A 33 12.32 7.50 5.36
C ASP A 33 11.28 8.44 6.00
N GLY A 34 10.85 8.17 7.24
CA GLY A 34 9.93 9.02 8.00
C GLY A 34 8.46 8.97 7.54
N ASP A 35 8.06 7.97 6.76
CA ASP A 35 6.65 7.80 6.37
C ASP A 35 5.79 7.43 7.58
N GLU A 36 4.53 7.87 7.62
CA GLU A 36 3.64 7.68 8.78
C GLU A 36 3.23 6.21 9.02
N SER A 37 3.31 5.35 7.99
CA SER A 37 2.98 3.94 8.09
C SER A 37 3.65 3.12 6.99
N LEU A 38 3.80 1.82 7.23
CA LEU A 38 4.28 0.87 6.22
C LEU A 38 3.46 0.93 4.92
N ALA A 39 2.13 1.10 5.03
CA ALA A 39 1.26 1.23 3.87
C ALA A 39 1.50 2.52 3.07
N ALA A 40 1.77 3.64 3.74
CA ALA A 40 2.13 4.90 3.08
C ALA A 40 3.47 4.76 2.35
N TRP A 41 4.46 4.19 3.03
CA TRP A 41 5.79 3.91 2.48
C TRP A 41 5.69 3.00 1.24
N ILE A 42 4.99 1.86 1.32
CA ILE A 42 4.79 0.95 0.19
C ILE A 42 4.14 1.67 -0.99
N LYS A 43 3.06 2.44 -0.76
CA LYS A 43 2.40 3.20 -1.84
C LYS A 43 3.36 4.18 -2.51
N ARG A 44 4.25 4.82 -1.74
CA ARG A 44 5.25 5.76 -2.27
C ARG A 44 6.30 5.03 -3.11
N ILE A 45 6.85 3.91 -2.64
CA ILE A 45 7.81 3.10 -3.38
C ILE A 45 7.19 2.58 -4.69
N LEU A 46 5.99 2.00 -4.62
CA LEU A 46 5.28 1.50 -5.80
C LEU A 46 4.98 2.63 -6.80
N ARG A 47 4.55 3.81 -6.33
CA ARG A 47 4.31 4.94 -7.22
C ARG A 47 5.59 5.41 -7.93
N LYS A 48 6.72 5.50 -7.21
CA LYS A 48 8.02 5.86 -7.80
C LYS A 48 8.43 4.85 -8.88
N GLU A 49 8.24 3.55 -8.62
CA GLU A 49 8.56 2.49 -9.57
C GLU A 49 7.64 2.47 -10.80
N LEU A 50 6.34 2.74 -10.62
CA LEU A 50 5.42 2.85 -11.75
C LEU A 50 5.73 4.08 -12.59
N GLN A 51 6.06 5.21 -11.95
CA GLN A 51 6.44 6.43 -12.64
C GLN A 51 7.75 6.26 -13.43
N SER A 52 8.76 5.59 -12.87
CA SER A 52 10.01 5.30 -13.59
C SER A 52 9.80 4.45 -14.84
N ARG A 53 8.73 3.66 -14.89
CA ARG A 53 8.29 2.86 -16.04
C ARG A 53 7.32 3.60 -16.97
N GLY A 54 6.98 4.87 -16.70
CA GLY A 54 6.00 5.65 -17.46
C GLY A 54 4.55 5.19 -17.27
N LEU A 55 4.27 4.41 -16.22
CA LEU A 55 2.93 3.94 -15.86
C LEU A 55 2.28 4.94 -14.90
N GLU A 56 1.87 6.10 -15.44
CA GLU A 56 1.14 7.10 -14.67
C GLU A 56 -0.37 6.80 -14.67
N PRO A 57 -1.07 7.07 -13.56
CA PRO A 57 -2.52 6.94 -13.51
C PRO A 57 -3.14 7.86 -14.56
N LYS A 58 -3.83 7.27 -15.53
CA LYS A 58 -4.73 7.99 -16.42
C LYS A 58 -5.94 8.36 -15.57
N ASN A 59 -6.06 9.65 -15.23
CA ASN A 59 -7.14 10.25 -14.43
C ASN A 59 -8.46 9.48 -14.43
#